data_AF-A0A382D748-F1
#
_entry.id   AF-A0A382D748-F1
#
_cell.length_a   1.000
_cell.length_b   1.000
_cell.length_c   1.000
_cell.angle_alpha   90.00
_cell.angle_beta   90.00
_cell.angle_gamma   90.00
#
_symmetry.space_group_name_H-M   'P 1'
#
loop_
_entity.id
_entity.type
_entity.pdbx_description
1 polymer ?
#
loop_
_entity_poly.entity_id
_entity_poly.type
_entity_poly.pdbx_seq_one_letter_code
_entity_poly.pdbx_strand_id
1 'polypeptide(L)'
;VTKPVYDIMKCADGTTRACLLVDGVLIDPSLEVVEKEKKEVKEKPKKVISIQERLQGKVEDYISAIEGQVDDFVDSDYKMKYNPYNHLSEIGCKAAHARKMRPFYVDCYNELVDVYNKDDEYYVEAWSHLKPKYHKLMMDFYGNIVDDLDRIIKNSTAQRKPRKKKTLSATRLVKSLKFQPEFSDLKLVSINPEKIIGATELWVYNTKYNRMGVYHAVNSIRGLSVKGCTIQHFDEDVSIQKTARKPQDALSVLNKRSLKKQLNHMKTREQKMTGRINAQTILLGVF
;
A
#
# COMPACT_ATOMS: atom_id res chain seq x y z
N VAL A 1 31.19 17.97 76.75
CA VAL A 1 30.33 18.12 75.55
C VAL A 1 30.87 19.30 74.76
N THR A 2 31.54 19.01 73.65
CA THR A 2 32.14 20.01 72.76
C THR A 2 31.03 20.83 72.08
N LYS A 3 31.17 22.15 72.10
CA LYS A 3 30.20 23.05 71.45
C LYS A 3 30.26 22.86 69.93
N PRO A 4 29.11 22.79 69.23
CA PRO A 4 29.10 22.73 67.77
C PRO A 4 29.76 23.98 67.19
N VAL A 5 30.67 23.77 66.24
CA VAL A 5 31.38 24.83 65.51
C VAL A 5 30.59 25.12 64.24
N TYR A 6 30.34 26.40 63.99
CA TYR A 6 29.65 26.87 62.79
C TYR A 6 30.59 27.76 62.00
N ASP A 7 30.51 27.69 60.69
CA ASP A 7 31.25 28.58 59.78
C ASP A 7 30.32 29.08 58.66
N ILE A 8 30.65 30.22 58.07
CA ILE A 8 29.78 30.92 57.13
C ILE A 8 30.10 30.43 55.71
N MET A 9 29.11 29.84 55.04
CA MET A 9 29.21 29.42 53.64
C MET A 9 28.02 29.96 52.83
N LYS A 10 28.26 30.23 51.56
CA LYS A 10 27.19 30.54 50.60
C LYS A 10 26.53 29.23 50.16
N CYS A 11 25.29 29.01 50.60
CA CYS A 11 24.50 27.83 50.28
C CYS A 11 24.09 27.79 48.80
N ALA A 12 23.68 26.61 48.32
CA ALA A 12 23.26 26.35 46.94
C ALA A 12 22.03 27.16 46.50
N ASP A 13 21.24 27.69 47.45
CA ASP A 13 20.13 28.61 47.21
C ASP A 13 20.58 30.07 47.02
N GLY A 14 21.88 30.35 47.13
CA GLY A 14 22.47 31.67 46.94
C GLY A 14 22.51 32.54 48.20
N THR A 15 21.95 32.09 49.31
CA THR A 15 22.01 32.80 50.61
C THR A 15 23.22 32.39 51.44
N THR A 16 23.86 33.35 52.10
CA THR A 16 24.95 33.08 53.04
C THR A 16 24.38 32.73 54.41
N ARG A 17 24.70 31.54 54.93
CA ARG A 17 24.20 31.07 56.25
C ARG A 17 25.35 30.48 57.07
N ALA A 18 25.17 30.44 58.38
CA ALA A 18 26.07 29.75 59.30
C ALA A 18 25.74 28.25 59.26
N CYS A 19 26.60 27.47 58.60
CA CYS A 19 26.42 26.03 58.41
C CYS A 19 27.22 25.26 59.47
N LEU A 20 26.70 24.11 59.88
CA LEU A 20 27.33 23.22 60.86
C LEU A 20 28.60 22.60 60.26
N LEU A 21 29.71 22.69 61.00
CA LEU A 21 30.97 22.02 60.66
C LEU A 21 31.03 20.66 61.36
N VAL A 22 30.88 19.58 60.59
CA VAL A 22 31.01 18.20 61.08
C VAL A 22 32.17 17.54 60.35
N ASP A 23 33.16 17.03 61.10
CA ASP A 23 34.35 16.35 60.57
C ASP A 23 35.11 17.11 59.47
N GLY A 24 35.16 18.45 59.57
CA GLY A 24 35.89 19.32 58.64
C GLY A 24 35.15 19.65 57.34
N VAL A 25 33.89 19.22 57.20
CA VAL A 25 33.04 19.51 56.03
C VAL A 25 31.81 20.33 56.46
N LEU A 26 31.55 21.45 55.78
CA LEU A 26 30.32 22.22 55.99
C LEU A 26 29.14 21.53 55.28
N ILE A 27 28.08 21.26 56.03
CA ILE A 27 26.85 20.66 55.51
C ILE A 27 25.88 21.77 55.08
N ASP A 28 25.53 21.82 53.80
CA ASP A 28 24.56 22.77 53.26
C ASP A 28 23.13 22.19 53.30
N PRO A 29 22.22 22.74 54.13
CA PRO A 29 20.83 22.26 54.24
C PRO A 29 20.00 22.49 52.97
N SER A 30 20.40 23.42 52.10
CA SER A 30 19.61 23.85 50.95
C SER A 30 19.80 22.97 49.71
N LEU A 31 20.80 22.07 49.72
CA LEU A 31 21.06 21.14 48.61
C LEU A 31 19.88 20.21 48.32
N GLU A 32 19.22 19.68 49.36
CA GLU A 32 18.09 18.76 49.18
C GLU A 32 16.86 19.44 48.54
N VAL A 33 16.66 20.73 48.79
CA VAL A 33 15.53 21.51 48.25
C VAL A 33 15.77 21.81 46.77
N VAL A 34 16.98 22.26 46.42
CA VAL A 34 17.37 22.53 45.02
C VAL A 34 17.38 21.23 44.19
N GLU A 35 17.75 20.09 44.76
CA GLU A 35 17.64 18.80 44.07
C GLU A 35 16.19 18.35 43.85
N LYS A 36 15.28 18.64 44.77
CA LYS A 36 13.85 18.34 44.62
C LYS A 36 13.20 19.24 43.55
N GLU A 37 13.50 20.53 43.55
CA GLU A 37 13.05 21.46 42.50
C GLU A 37 13.60 21.08 41.12
N LYS A 38 14.88 20.70 41.01
CA LYS A 38 15.46 20.20 39.75
C LYS A 38 14.85 18.88 39.26
N LYS A 39 14.31 18.05 40.16
CA LYS A 39 13.62 16.79 39.79
C LYS A 39 12.18 17.03 39.34
N GLU A 40 11.47 18.02 39.88
CA GLU A 40 10.12 18.39 39.44
C GLU A 40 10.09 19.15 38.10
N VAL A 41 11.17 19.86 37.74
CA VAL A 41 11.32 20.56 36.45
C VAL A 41 11.74 19.62 35.31
N LYS A 42 11.82 18.29 35.52
CA LYS A 42 11.95 17.31 34.43
C LYS A 42 10.69 17.35 33.55
N GLU A 43 10.78 18.20 32.53
CA GLU A 43 9.92 18.33 31.35
C GLU A 43 8.88 17.21 31.19
N LYS A 44 7.61 17.56 31.37
CA LYS A 44 6.50 16.74 30.84
C LYS A 44 6.81 16.44 29.37
N PRO A 45 6.75 15.18 28.92
CA PRO A 45 7.08 14.84 27.53
C PRO A 45 6.16 15.63 26.61
N LYS A 46 6.76 16.40 25.67
CA LYS A 46 6.01 17.12 24.64
C LYS A 46 5.12 16.11 23.93
N LYS A 47 3.79 16.25 24.04
CA LYS A 47 2.83 15.36 23.37
C LYS A 47 3.19 15.32 21.89
N VAL A 48 3.61 14.15 21.40
CA VAL A 48 3.89 13.94 19.98
C VAL A 48 2.55 13.91 19.28
N ILE A 49 2.12 15.08 18.77
CA ILE A 49 0.87 15.20 18.03
C ILE A 49 0.92 14.24 16.85
N SER A 50 -0.03 13.31 16.82
CA SER A 50 -0.14 12.31 15.76
C SER A 50 -0.35 12.99 14.41
N ILE A 51 0.13 12.37 13.33
CA ILE A 51 -0.12 12.84 11.95
C ILE A 51 -1.64 12.96 11.70
N GLN A 52 -2.45 12.12 12.33
CA GLN A 52 -3.91 12.16 12.22
C GLN A 52 -4.52 13.37 12.93
N GLU A 53 -3.99 13.74 14.09
CA GLU A 53 -4.42 14.93 14.86
C GLU A 53 -4.04 16.21 14.11
N ARG A 54 -2.85 16.27 13.50
CA ARG A 54 -2.46 17.40 12.63
C ARG A 54 -3.35 17.51 11.39
N LEU A 55 -3.74 16.36 10.82
CA LEU A 55 -4.67 16.34 9.69
C LEU A 55 -6.05 16.82 10.12
N GLN A 56 -6.49 16.46 11.33
CA GLN A 56 -7.77 16.88 11.89
C GLN A 56 -7.81 18.38 12.19
N GLY A 57 -6.78 18.93 12.83
CA GLY A 57 -6.69 20.38 13.07
C GLY A 57 -6.76 21.19 11.77
N LYS A 58 -6.10 20.73 10.70
CA LYS A 58 -6.25 21.38 9.37
C LYS A 58 -7.64 21.25 8.77
N VAL A 59 -8.37 20.17 9.08
CA VAL A 59 -9.76 20.03 8.63
C VAL A 59 -10.64 21.01 9.40
N GLU A 60 -10.41 21.20 10.70
CA GLU A 60 -11.10 22.21 11.51
C GLU A 60 -10.83 23.63 11.00
N ASP A 61 -9.59 23.96 10.62
CA ASP A 61 -9.26 25.25 9.99
C ASP A 61 -10.05 25.45 8.68
N TYR A 62 -10.21 24.40 7.87
CA TYR A 62 -10.98 24.47 6.62
C TYR A 62 -12.49 24.55 6.85
N ILE A 63 -13.00 23.86 7.87
CA ILE A 63 -14.40 23.98 8.29
C ILE A 63 -14.65 25.41 8.73
N SER A 64 -13.81 25.99 9.60
CA SER A 64 -13.94 27.38 10.03
C SER A 64 -13.93 28.37 8.86
N ALA A 65 -13.10 28.15 7.83
CA ALA A 65 -13.10 28.99 6.63
C ALA A 65 -14.39 28.87 5.79
N ILE A 66 -15.01 27.68 5.72
CA ILE A 66 -16.29 27.50 5.04
C ILE A 66 -17.43 28.08 5.88
N GLU A 67 -17.45 27.87 7.20
CA GLU A 67 -18.47 28.43 8.09
C GLU A 67 -18.46 29.97 8.04
N GLY A 68 -17.29 30.60 7.95
CA GLY A 68 -17.23 32.05 7.71
C GLY A 68 -17.93 32.50 6.42
N GLN A 69 -17.92 31.65 5.38
CA GLN A 69 -18.68 31.91 4.15
C GLN A 69 -20.17 31.60 4.29
N VAL A 70 -20.56 30.70 5.20
CA VAL A 70 -21.97 30.47 5.59
C VAL A 70 -22.51 31.71 6.30
N ASP A 71 -21.74 32.28 7.24
CA ASP A 71 -22.10 33.51 7.95
C ASP A 71 -22.22 34.69 6.97
N ASP A 72 -21.24 34.89 6.09
CA ASP A 72 -21.30 35.88 5.02
C ASP A 72 -22.54 35.69 4.12
N PHE A 73 -22.94 34.44 3.87
CA PHE A 73 -24.14 34.13 3.10
C PHE A 73 -25.43 34.54 3.83
N VAL A 74 -25.52 34.34 5.15
CA VAL A 74 -26.62 34.83 5.99
C VAL A 74 -26.67 36.35 5.98
N ASP A 75 -25.54 37.00 6.23
CA ASP A 75 -25.41 38.46 6.31
C ASP A 75 -25.71 39.15 4.96
N SER A 76 -25.37 38.47 3.86
CA SER A 76 -25.68 38.91 2.49
C SER A 76 -27.16 38.74 2.10
N ASP A 77 -28.03 38.40 3.05
CA ASP A 77 -29.46 38.23 2.81
C ASP A 77 -29.73 37.06 1.82
N TYR A 78 -28.87 36.03 1.87
CA TYR A 78 -28.90 34.80 1.08
C TYR A 78 -28.72 35.00 -0.44
N LYS A 79 -28.00 36.06 -0.84
CA LYS A 79 -27.79 36.43 -2.25
C LYS A 79 -26.37 36.14 -2.73
N MET A 80 -25.42 35.89 -1.83
CA MET A 80 -24.04 35.61 -2.20
C MET A 80 -23.94 34.29 -2.98
N LYS A 81 -23.25 34.35 -4.13
CA LYS A 81 -22.94 33.15 -4.92
C LYS A 81 -21.59 32.60 -4.48
N TYR A 82 -21.63 31.59 -3.61
CA TYR A 82 -20.45 30.89 -3.15
C TYR A 82 -20.03 29.79 -4.13
N ASN A 83 -18.73 29.67 -4.38
CA ASN A 83 -18.14 28.58 -5.17
C ASN A 83 -17.17 27.79 -4.28
N PRO A 84 -17.67 26.75 -3.57
CA PRO A 84 -16.87 25.96 -2.63
C PRO A 84 -15.62 25.34 -3.28
N TYR A 85 -15.73 24.86 -4.54
CA TYR A 85 -14.61 24.25 -5.24
C TYR A 85 -13.39 25.17 -5.39
N ASN A 86 -13.61 26.42 -5.80
CA ASN A 86 -12.52 27.38 -6.01
C ASN A 86 -11.89 27.78 -4.68
N HIS A 87 -12.72 28.13 -3.69
CA HIS A 87 -12.25 28.53 -2.36
C HIS A 87 -11.43 27.42 -1.69
N LEU A 88 -11.91 26.18 -1.73
CA LEU A 88 -11.18 25.04 -1.17
C LEU A 88 -9.92 24.69 -1.97
N SER A 89 -9.92 24.93 -3.28
CA SER A 89 -8.72 24.74 -4.10
C SER A 89 -7.65 25.79 -3.77
N GLU A 90 -8.04 27.04 -3.52
CA GLU A 90 -7.14 28.15 -3.15
C GLU A 90 -6.51 27.95 -1.76
N ILE A 91 -7.30 27.51 -0.78
CA ILE A 91 -6.81 27.16 0.56
C ILE A 91 -5.91 25.91 0.52
N GLY A 92 -5.91 25.15 -0.58
CA GLY A 92 -5.09 23.96 -0.76
C GLY A 92 -5.69 22.70 -0.13
N CYS A 93 -7.02 22.61 -0.07
CA CYS A 93 -7.74 21.43 0.39
C CYS A 93 -7.49 20.24 -0.54
N LYS A 94 -6.77 19.24 -0.03
CA LYS A 94 -6.53 17.96 -0.72
C LYS A 94 -7.71 17.01 -0.49
N ALA A 95 -7.87 16.03 -1.38
CA ALA A 95 -8.92 15.00 -1.27
C ALA A 95 -8.93 14.23 0.07
N ALA A 96 -7.82 14.17 0.80
CA ALA A 96 -7.79 13.56 2.13
C ALA A 96 -8.56 14.40 3.18
N HIS A 97 -8.49 15.73 3.08
CA HIS A 97 -9.24 16.65 3.93
C HIS A 97 -10.71 16.66 3.54
N ALA A 98 -11.00 16.76 2.22
CA ALA A 98 -12.37 16.72 1.71
C ALA A 98 -13.13 15.45 2.15
N ARG A 99 -12.49 14.27 2.18
CA ARG A 99 -13.11 13.03 2.68
C ARG A 99 -13.47 13.07 4.16
N LYS A 100 -12.68 13.77 4.98
CA LYS A 100 -12.93 13.91 6.42
C LYS A 100 -13.98 14.98 6.73
N MET A 101 -14.10 15.97 5.86
CA MET A 101 -15.01 17.10 6.02
C MET A 101 -16.40 16.80 5.48
N ARG A 102 -16.51 15.92 4.47
CA ARG A 102 -17.79 15.50 3.86
C ARG A 102 -18.84 15.03 4.87
N PRO A 103 -18.56 14.17 5.87
CA PRO A 103 -19.57 13.71 6.82
C PRO A 103 -20.22 14.87 7.57
N PHE A 104 -19.44 15.84 8.05
CA PHE A 104 -19.94 17.01 8.76
C PHE A 104 -20.96 17.80 7.92
N TYR A 105 -20.64 18.12 6.66
CA TYR A 105 -21.57 18.85 5.80
C TYR A 105 -22.77 18.03 5.31
N VAL A 106 -22.63 16.71 5.24
CA VAL A 106 -23.76 15.82 4.96
C VAL A 106 -24.72 15.80 6.14
N ASP A 107 -24.21 15.80 7.37
CA ASP A 107 -25.04 15.86 8.57
C ASP A 107 -25.80 17.19 8.62
N CYS A 108 -25.12 18.33 8.41
CA CYS A 108 -25.78 19.65 8.32
C CYS A 108 -26.83 19.73 7.20
N TYR A 109 -26.55 19.11 6.04
CA TYR A 109 -27.51 19.04 4.95
C TYR A 109 -28.75 18.21 5.35
N ASN A 110 -28.55 17.03 5.94
CA ASN A 110 -29.64 16.14 6.35
C ASN A 110 -30.53 16.78 7.43
N GLU A 111 -29.94 17.47 8.42
CA GLU A 111 -30.70 18.22 9.43
C GLU A 111 -31.69 19.19 8.77
N LEU A 112 -31.26 19.91 7.73
CA LEU A 112 -32.12 20.84 7.00
C LEU A 112 -33.15 20.14 6.10
N VAL A 113 -32.84 18.96 5.58
CA VAL A 113 -33.83 18.13 4.87
C VAL A 113 -34.94 17.70 5.82
N ASP A 114 -34.59 17.27 7.03
CA ASP A 114 -35.55 16.84 8.05
C ASP A 114 -36.44 18.01 8.52
N VAL A 115 -35.87 19.22 8.64
CA VAL A 115 -36.63 20.47 8.88
C VAL A 115 -37.60 20.77 7.73
N TYR A 116 -37.16 20.59 6.49
CA TYR A 116 -37.99 20.86 5.31
C TYR A 116 -39.16 19.88 5.19
N ASN A 117 -38.92 18.59 5.46
CA ASN A 117 -39.93 17.54 5.44
C ASN A 117 -40.82 17.55 6.70
N LYS A 118 -40.35 18.18 7.79
CA LYS A 118 -40.94 18.15 9.14
C LYS A 118 -40.97 16.75 9.74
N ASP A 119 -39.91 15.98 9.48
CA ASP A 119 -39.79 14.60 9.95
C ASP A 119 -39.35 14.52 11.43
N ASP A 120 -38.69 15.57 11.93
CA ASP A 120 -38.19 15.67 13.31
C ASP A 120 -38.64 16.98 13.99
N GLU A 121 -39.41 16.86 15.07
CA GLU A 121 -39.94 17.98 15.85
C GLU A 121 -38.84 18.82 16.52
N TYR A 122 -37.72 18.20 16.93
CA TYR A 122 -36.62 18.92 17.59
C TYR A 122 -35.85 19.81 16.63
N TYR A 123 -35.58 19.33 15.41
CA TYR A 123 -34.91 20.14 14.41
C TYR A 123 -35.80 21.28 13.91
N VAL A 124 -37.11 21.04 13.75
CA VAL A 124 -38.07 22.10 13.39
C VAL A 124 -38.10 23.20 14.44
N GLU A 125 -38.03 22.86 15.74
CA GLU A 125 -37.93 23.84 16.82
C GLU A 125 -36.60 24.61 16.76
N ALA A 126 -35.47 23.92 16.60
CA ALA A 126 -34.15 24.53 16.53
C ALA A 126 -34.03 25.57 15.39
N TRP A 127 -34.64 25.26 14.24
CA TRP A 127 -34.61 26.10 13.05
C TRP A 127 -35.79 27.08 12.95
N SER A 128 -36.69 27.12 13.94
CA SER A 128 -37.90 27.97 13.95
C SER A 128 -37.62 29.48 13.91
N HIS A 129 -36.41 29.90 14.29
CA HIS A 129 -35.96 31.30 14.24
C HIS A 129 -35.80 31.81 12.79
N LEU A 130 -35.66 30.91 11.81
CA LEU A 130 -35.52 31.24 10.39
C LEU A 130 -36.84 31.02 9.63
N LYS A 131 -37.10 31.87 8.63
CA LYS A 131 -38.28 31.72 7.77
C LYS A 131 -38.11 30.49 6.85
N PRO A 132 -39.20 29.78 6.48
CA PRO A 132 -39.13 28.59 5.62
C PRO A 132 -38.41 28.78 4.27
N LYS A 133 -38.46 30.01 3.72
CA LYS A 133 -37.73 30.37 2.49
C LYS A 133 -36.21 30.23 2.66
N TYR A 134 -35.68 30.58 3.83
CA TYR A 134 -34.25 30.56 4.12
C TYR A 134 -33.74 29.16 4.45
N HIS A 135 -34.58 28.28 5.01
CA HIS A 135 -34.25 26.86 5.20
C HIS A 135 -33.87 26.19 3.87
N LYS A 136 -34.66 26.43 2.82
CA LYS A 136 -34.37 25.90 1.49
C LYS A 136 -33.07 26.44 0.91
N LEU A 137 -32.81 27.74 1.07
CA LEU A 137 -31.58 28.37 0.57
C LEU A 137 -30.33 27.83 1.29
N MET A 138 -30.44 27.55 2.59
CA MET A 138 -29.36 26.92 3.36
C MET A 138 -29.14 25.46 2.96
N MET A 139 -30.23 24.70 2.78
CA MET A 139 -30.16 23.32 2.30
C MET A 139 -29.43 23.25 0.94
N ASP A 140 -29.80 24.13 0.00
CA ASP A 140 -29.14 24.22 -1.31
C ASP A 140 -27.65 24.62 -1.17
N PHE A 141 -27.30 25.49 -0.22
CA PHE A 141 -25.92 25.90 0.05
C PHE A 141 -25.06 24.74 0.54
N TYR A 142 -25.51 24.00 1.56
CA TYR A 142 -24.80 22.82 2.05
C TYR A 142 -24.74 21.69 1.01
N GLY A 143 -25.80 21.51 0.22
CA GLY A 143 -25.80 20.58 -0.91
C GLY A 143 -24.69 20.90 -1.92
N ASN A 144 -24.54 22.18 -2.29
CA ASN A 144 -23.48 22.62 -3.19
C ASN A 144 -22.07 22.37 -2.60
N ILE A 145 -21.88 22.55 -1.28
CA ILE A 145 -20.62 22.24 -0.60
C ILE A 145 -20.31 20.74 -0.72
N VAL A 146 -21.27 19.87 -0.41
CA VAL A 146 -21.09 18.41 -0.48
C VAL A 146 -20.74 17.97 -1.90
N ASP A 147 -21.43 18.49 -2.91
CA ASP A 147 -21.19 18.16 -4.31
C ASP A 147 -19.77 18.56 -4.77
N ASP A 148 -19.31 19.75 -4.39
CA ASP A 148 -17.98 20.22 -4.72
C ASP A 148 -16.88 19.46 -3.97
N LEU A 149 -17.14 19.01 -2.73
CA LEU A 149 -16.23 18.11 -2.01
C LEU A 149 -16.09 16.78 -2.73
N ASP A 150 -17.20 16.20 -3.21
CA ASP A 150 -17.17 14.97 -4.00
C ASP A 150 -16.44 15.17 -5.34
N ARG A 151 -16.56 16.36 -5.95
CA ARG A 151 -15.80 16.74 -7.15
C ARG A 151 -14.29 16.79 -6.88
N ILE A 152 -13.85 17.39 -5.77
CA ILE A 152 -12.42 17.42 -5.38
C ILE A 152 -11.89 15.99 -5.18
N ILE A 153 -12.68 15.12 -4.55
CA ILE A 153 -12.30 13.72 -4.31
C ILE A 153 -12.12 12.97 -5.64
N LYS A 154 -13.07 13.11 -6.57
CA LYS A 154 -13.04 12.45 -7.90
C LYS A 154 -11.89 12.96 -8.77
N ASN A 155 -11.61 14.26 -8.78
CA ASN A 155 -10.50 14.83 -9.55
C ASN A 155 -9.14 14.28 -9.07
N SER A 156 -8.97 14.11 -7.76
CA SER A 156 -7.71 13.60 -7.19
C SER A 156 -7.42 12.14 -7.54
N THR A 157 -8.45 11.30 -7.70
CA THR A 157 -8.26 9.90 -8.10
C THR A 157 -7.94 9.79 -9.58
N ALA A 158 -8.59 10.59 -10.43
CA ALA A 158 -8.39 10.60 -11.88
C ALA A 158 -6.97 11.05 -12.29
N GLN A 159 -6.37 12.00 -11.56
CA GLN A 159 -5.02 12.49 -11.85
C GLN A 159 -3.89 11.48 -11.52
N ARG A 160 -4.17 10.38 -10.82
CA ARG A 160 -3.14 9.39 -10.47
C ARG A 160 -2.80 8.53 -11.69
N LYS A 161 -1.62 8.78 -12.28
CA LYS A 161 -1.09 7.95 -13.38
C LYS A 161 -1.03 6.47 -12.95
N PRO A 162 -1.64 5.55 -13.71
CA PRO A 162 -1.54 4.12 -13.42
C PRO A 162 -0.09 3.67 -13.36
N ARG A 163 0.24 2.85 -12.34
CA ARG A 163 1.61 2.38 -12.17
C ARG A 163 2.02 1.49 -13.34
N LYS A 164 3.03 1.89 -14.11
CA LYS A 164 3.61 1.07 -15.18
C LYS A 164 4.20 -0.21 -14.55
N LYS A 165 3.72 -1.38 -14.98
CA LYS A 165 4.29 -2.66 -14.55
C LYS A 165 5.70 -2.80 -15.12
N LYS A 166 6.67 -3.09 -14.25
CA LYS A 166 8.05 -3.41 -14.67
C LYS A 166 8.05 -4.81 -15.30
N THR A 167 8.88 -5.02 -16.32
CA THR A 167 9.17 -6.36 -16.83
C THR A 167 9.79 -7.20 -15.72
N LEU A 168 9.32 -8.43 -15.58
CA LEU A 168 9.82 -9.36 -14.56
C LEU A 168 11.14 -9.95 -15.07
N SER A 169 12.12 -10.12 -14.18
CA SER A 169 13.35 -10.84 -14.50
C SER A 169 13.07 -12.33 -14.75
N ALA A 170 13.96 -12.99 -15.49
CA ALA A 170 13.83 -14.40 -15.85
C ALA A 170 13.65 -15.29 -14.62
N THR A 171 14.48 -15.10 -13.59
CA THR A 171 14.41 -15.80 -12.30
C THR A 171 13.03 -15.65 -11.64
N ARG A 172 12.42 -14.45 -11.72
CA ARG A 172 11.12 -14.18 -11.08
C ARG A 172 9.96 -14.81 -11.84
N LEU A 173 10.05 -14.93 -13.16
CA LEU A 173 9.04 -15.60 -13.99
C LEU A 173 9.06 -17.13 -13.76
N VAL A 174 10.24 -17.69 -13.55
CA VAL A 174 10.46 -19.13 -13.43
C VAL A 174 10.33 -19.65 -12.00
N LYS A 175 10.34 -18.78 -10.99
CA LYS A 175 10.25 -19.14 -9.55
C LYS A 175 9.15 -20.15 -9.20
N SER A 176 8.03 -20.13 -9.91
CA SER A 176 6.88 -21.00 -9.67
C SER A 176 6.83 -22.25 -10.56
N LEU A 177 7.80 -22.44 -11.46
CA LEU A 177 7.83 -23.57 -12.38
C LEU A 177 8.18 -24.84 -11.61
N LYS A 178 7.32 -25.85 -11.71
CA LYS A 178 7.57 -27.18 -11.15
C LYS A 178 8.23 -28.03 -12.22
N PHE A 179 9.37 -28.62 -11.91
CA PHE A 179 10.10 -29.55 -12.76
C PHE A 179 10.88 -30.53 -11.88
N GLN A 180 11.31 -31.65 -12.47
CA GLN A 180 12.13 -32.65 -11.82
C GLN A 180 13.60 -32.30 -12.07
N PRO A 181 14.43 -32.07 -11.03
CA PRO A 181 15.82 -31.65 -11.21
C PRO A 181 16.70 -32.77 -11.78
N GLU A 182 16.52 -34.01 -11.31
CA GLU A 182 17.31 -35.17 -11.73
C GLU A 182 16.44 -36.43 -11.79
N PHE A 183 16.83 -37.36 -12.67
CA PHE A 183 16.22 -38.69 -12.77
C PHE A 183 17.30 -39.75 -12.93
N SER A 184 17.52 -40.49 -11.84
CA SER A 184 18.55 -41.51 -11.67
C SER A 184 18.44 -42.64 -12.70
N ASP A 185 17.22 -43.09 -12.99
CA ASP A 185 16.97 -44.31 -13.77
C ASP A 185 17.46 -44.21 -15.22
N LEU A 186 17.45 -42.99 -15.76
CA LEU A 186 17.97 -42.67 -17.10
C LEU A 186 19.20 -41.75 -17.06
N LYS A 187 19.72 -41.45 -15.86
CA LYS A 187 20.86 -40.53 -15.63
C LYS A 187 20.67 -39.18 -16.32
N LEU A 188 19.46 -38.60 -16.21
CA LEU A 188 19.12 -37.32 -16.81
C LEU A 188 19.17 -36.20 -15.78
N VAL A 189 19.75 -35.07 -16.17
CA VAL A 189 19.81 -33.84 -15.38
C VAL A 189 19.04 -32.75 -16.12
N SER A 190 18.16 -32.04 -15.40
CA SER A 190 17.35 -30.97 -15.96
C SER A 190 18.18 -29.70 -16.19
N ILE A 191 17.89 -29.01 -17.28
CA ILE A 191 18.50 -27.70 -17.58
C ILE A 191 17.95 -26.62 -16.62
N ASN A 192 18.76 -25.58 -16.35
CA ASN A 192 18.31 -24.39 -15.62
C ASN A 192 17.08 -23.78 -16.34
N PRO A 193 15.93 -23.69 -15.67
CA PRO A 193 14.69 -23.24 -16.28
C PRO A 193 14.68 -21.75 -16.67
N GLU A 194 15.65 -20.94 -16.21
CA GLU A 194 15.84 -19.56 -16.68
C GLU A 194 16.12 -19.48 -18.19
N LYS A 195 16.78 -20.50 -18.74
CA LYS A 195 17.12 -20.56 -20.17
C LYS A 195 15.91 -20.72 -21.07
N ILE A 196 14.76 -21.14 -20.52
CA ILE A 196 13.50 -21.31 -21.28
C ILE A 196 13.02 -19.95 -21.81
N ILE A 197 13.29 -18.87 -21.09
CA ILE A 197 12.79 -17.54 -21.45
C ILE A 197 13.55 -17.03 -22.66
N GLY A 198 12.82 -16.77 -23.74
CA GLY A 198 13.40 -16.34 -25.02
C GLY A 198 13.89 -17.49 -25.91
N ALA A 199 13.72 -18.75 -25.48
CA ALA A 199 14.07 -19.91 -26.30
C ALA A 199 13.09 -20.12 -27.45
N THR A 200 13.55 -20.73 -28.54
CA THR A 200 12.72 -21.08 -29.69
C THR A 200 12.11 -22.47 -29.54
N GLU A 201 12.85 -23.39 -28.94
CA GLU A 201 12.44 -24.78 -28.74
C GLU A 201 12.74 -25.25 -27.31
N LEU A 202 11.78 -25.91 -26.69
CA LEU A 202 11.96 -26.57 -25.40
C LEU A 202 11.61 -28.05 -25.52
N TRP A 203 12.59 -28.90 -25.19
CA TRP A 203 12.46 -30.35 -25.17
C TRP A 203 12.23 -30.85 -23.76
N VAL A 204 11.22 -31.69 -23.62
CA VAL A 204 10.64 -32.05 -22.33
C VAL A 204 10.35 -33.54 -22.28
N TYR A 205 10.62 -34.16 -21.13
CA TYR A 205 10.27 -35.56 -20.89
C TYR A 205 9.53 -35.73 -19.57
N ASN A 206 8.39 -36.41 -19.61
CA ASN A 206 7.60 -36.72 -18.44
C ASN A 206 7.86 -38.16 -17.98
N THR A 207 8.41 -38.33 -16.79
CA THR A 207 8.79 -39.63 -16.23
C THR A 207 7.59 -40.49 -15.86
N LYS A 208 6.47 -39.89 -15.43
CA LYS A 208 5.26 -40.65 -15.07
C LYS A 208 4.55 -41.26 -16.28
N TYR A 209 4.48 -40.51 -17.37
CA TYR A 209 3.74 -40.93 -18.57
C TYR A 209 4.64 -41.48 -19.68
N ASN A 210 5.96 -41.46 -19.50
CA ASN A 210 6.96 -41.80 -20.51
C ASN A 210 6.74 -41.06 -21.83
N ARG A 211 6.43 -39.76 -21.75
CA ARG A 211 6.16 -38.92 -22.92
C ARG A 211 7.29 -37.93 -23.15
N MET A 212 7.78 -37.90 -24.38
CA MET A 212 8.70 -36.88 -24.87
C MET A 212 7.90 -35.87 -25.69
N GLY A 213 8.13 -34.59 -25.45
CA GLY A 213 7.44 -33.51 -26.14
C GLY A 213 8.37 -32.35 -26.49
N VAL A 214 7.93 -31.58 -27.48
CA VAL A 214 8.61 -30.37 -27.96
C VAL A 214 7.64 -29.22 -27.91
N TYR A 215 8.06 -28.11 -27.32
CA TYR A 215 7.39 -26.84 -27.45
C TYR A 215 8.13 -25.99 -28.47
N HIS A 216 7.41 -25.50 -29.47
CA HIS A 216 7.90 -24.53 -30.43
C HIS A 216 7.32 -23.16 -30.12
N ALA A 217 8.15 -22.12 -30.11
CA ALA A 217 7.68 -20.75 -29.90
C ALA A 217 6.87 -20.26 -31.12
N VAL A 218 5.78 -19.54 -30.86
CA VAL A 218 4.98 -18.87 -31.92
C VAL A 218 5.82 -17.82 -32.65
N ASN A 219 6.70 -17.14 -31.93
CA ASN A 219 7.56 -16.10 -32.48
C ASN A 219 9.00 -16.33 -32.05
N SER A 220 9.88 -16.52 -33.04
CA SER A 220 11.31 -16.76 -32.83
C SER A 220 12.04 -15.59 -32.15
N ILE A 221 11.52 -14.36 -32.25
CA ILE A 221 12.13 -13.15 -31.66
C ILE A 221 11.73 -12.99 -30.19
N ARG A 222 10.48 -13.31 -29.85
CA ARG A 222 9.96 -13.19 -28.47
C ARG A 222 10.28 -14.44 -27.64
N GLY A 223 10.40 -15.59 -28.30
CA GLY A 223 10.64 -16.90 -27.71
C GLY A 223 9.53 -17.35 -26.75
N LEU A 224 9.81 -18.44 -26.05
CA LEU A 224 8.96 -19.00 -25.01
C LEU A 224 9.00 -18.12 -23.75
N SER A 225 7.89 -18.09 -23.01
CA SER A 225 7.80 -17.44 -21.70
C SER A 225 7.13 -18.36 -20.70
N VAL A 226 7.35 -18.15 -19.40
CA VAL A 226 6.75 -18.96 -18.34
C VAL A 226 5.88 -18.07 -17.44
N LYS A 227 4.69 -18.57 -17.10
CA LYS A 227 3.81 -17.97 -16.08
C LYS A 227 3.29 -19.07 -15.16
N GLY A 228 3.66 -19.05 -13.89
CA GLY A 228 3.25 -20.11 -12.97
C GLY A 228 4.01 -21.40 -13.31
N CYS A 229 3.25 -22.45 -13.62
CA CYS A 229 3.77 -23.70 -14.18
C CYS A 229 3.43 -23.86 -15.68
N THR A 230 3.00 -22.79 -16.34
CA THR A 230 2.51 -22.84 -17.72
C THR A 230 3.48 -22.13 -18.66
N ILE A 231 3.88 -22.81 -19.72
CA ILE A 231 4.59 -22.23 -20.86
C ILE A 231 3.60 -21.41 -21.69
N GLN A 232 4.02 -20.22 -22.06
CA GLN A 232 3.27 -19.27 -22.86
C GLN A 232 3.98 -19.01 -24.18
N HIS A 233 3.20 -18.59 -25.18
CA HIS A 233 3.67 -18.30 -26.54
C HIS A 233 4.27 -19.53 -27.24
N PHE A 234 3.76 -20.73 -26.95
CA PHE A 234 4.05 -21.93 -27.74
C PHE A 234 2.95 -22.12 -28.79
N ASP A 235 3.33 -22.68 -29.93
CA ASP A 235 2.43 -22.99 -31.05
C ASP A 235 1.77 -24.36 -30.81
N GLU A 236 0.44 -24.41 -30.73
CA GLU A 236 -0.31 -25.62 -30.42
C GLU A 236 -0.34 -26.65 -31.56
N ASP A 237 -0.10 -26.21 -32.80
CA ASP A 237 -0.14 -27.08 -33.97
C ASP A 237 1.22 -27.69 -34.27
N VAL A 238 2.30 -26.95 -34.02
CA VAL A 238 3.67 -27.45 -34.19
C VAL A 238 4.17 -28.22 -32.95
N SER A 239 3.65 -27.91 -31.75
CA SER A 239 4.11 -28.55 -30.52
C SER A 239 3.47 -29.93 -30.29
N ILE A 240 4.29 -30.97 -30.38
CA ILE A 240 3.85 -32.37 -30.39
C ILE A 240 4.50 -33.15 -29.23
N GLN A 241 3.74 -34.11 -28.67
CA GLN A 241 4.24 -35.17 -27.78
C GLN A 241 4.04 -36.56 -28.38
N LYS A 242 5.00 -37.44 -28.09
CA LYS A 242 4.97 -38.87 -28.39
C LYS A 242 5.37 -39.69 -27.16
N THR A 243 4.86 -40.91 -27.07
CA THR A 243 5.19 -41.83 -25.97
C THR A 243 6.45 -42.62 -26.30
N ALA A 244 7.51 -42.46 -25.51
CA ALA A 244 8.75 -43.20 -25.64
C ALA A 244 8.62 -44.58 -24.98
N ARG A 245 8.42 -45.65 -25.78
CA ARG A 245 8.34 -47.03 -25.27
C ARG A 245 9.69 -47.59 -24.82
N LYS A 246 10.79 -47.09 -25.38
CA LYS A 246 12.17 -47.39 -24.99
C LYS A 246 12.89 -46.08 -24.65
N PRO A 247 12.72 -45.57 -23.42
CA PRO A 247 13.24 -44.24 -23.07
C PRO A 247 14.76 -44.19 -23.01
N GLN A 248 15.44 -45.30 -22.67
CA GLN A 248 16.91 -45.39 -22.64
C GLN A 248 17.54 -45.09 -24.01
N ASP A 249 17.03 -45.72 -25.07
CA ASP A 249 17.55 -45.53 -26.44
C ASP A 249 17.26 -44.12 -26.96
N ALA A 250 16.05 -43.62 -26.69
CA ALA A 250 15.56 -42.34 -27.20
C ALA A 250 16.23 -41.12 -26.55
N LEU A 251 16.71 -41.26 -25.31
CA LEU A 251 17.26 -40.16 -24.50
C LEU A 251 18.79 -40.23 -24.33
N SER A 252 19.45 -41.11 -25.06
CA SER A 252 20.91 -41.31 -25.01
C SER A 252 21.72 -40.08 -25.45
N VAL A 253 21.21 -39.28 -26.39
CA VAL A 253 21.89 -38.10 -26.92
C VAL A 253 20.94 -36.90 -26.98
N LEU A 254 21.19 -35.91 -26.11
CA LEU A 254 20.38 -34.71 -25.91
C LEU A 254 20.73 -33.54 -26.87
N ASN A 255 20.99 -33.85 -28.15
CA ASN A 255 21.26 -32.83 -29.18
C ASN A 255 20.01 -32.58 -30.04
N LYS A 256 19.75 -31.33 -30.46
CA LYS A 256 18.59 -30.94 -31.28
C LYS A 256 18.31 -31.89 -32.46
N ARG A 257 19.35 -32.20 -33.24
CA ARG A 257 19.26 -33.12 -34.40
C ARG A 257 18.89 -34.55 -33.97
N SER A 258 19.46 -35.03 -32.88
CA SER A 258 19.20 -36.37 -32.34
C SER A 258 17.76 -36.48 -31.85
N LEU A 259 17.33 -35.54 -31.01
CA LEU A 259 15.99 -35.51 -30.44
C LEU A 259 14.90 -35.44 -31.52
N LYS A 260 15.10 -34.60 -32.56
CA LYS A 260 14.19 -34.55 -33.71
C LYS A 260 14.14 -35.86 -34.50
N LYS A 261 15.30 -36.50 -34.72
CA LYS A 261 15.37 -37.81 -35.39
C LYS A 261 14.66 -38.89 -34.58
N GLN A 262 14.86 -38.92 -33.26
CA GLN A 262 14.21 -39.86 -32.35
C GLN A 262 12.68 -39.64 -32.31
N LEU A 263 12.23 -38.39 -32.24
CA LEU A 263 10.80 -38.04 -32.29
C LEU A 263 10.13 -38.50 -33.58
N ASN A 264 10.81 -38.34 -34.73
CA ASN A 264 10.28 -38.78 -36.02
C ASN A 264 10.29 -40.30 -36.18
N HIS A 265 11.28 -40.99 -35.62
CA HIS A 265 11.38 -42.45 -35.68
C HIS A 265 10.35 -43.17 -34.78
N MET A 266 9.81 -42.49 -33.75
CA MET A 266 8.78 -43.06 -32.90
C MET A 266 7.45 -43.29 -33.66
N LYS A 267 7.04 -44.56 -33.74
CA LYS A 267 5.77 -45.01 -34.37
C LYS A 267 4.51 -44.66 -33.57
N THR A 268 4.64 -44.08 -32.39
CA THR A 268 3.51 -43.76 -31.52
C THR A 268 2.74 -42.55 -32.03
N ARG A 269 1.41 -42.57 -31.85
CA ARG A 269 0.52 -41.48 -32.22
C ARG A 269 0.96 -40.15 -31.62
N GLU A 270 0.90 -39.11 -32.45
CA GLU A 270 1.14 -37.72 -32.08
C GLU A 270 -0.03 -37.19 -31.26
N GLN A 271 0.28 -36.55 -30.14
CA GLN A 271 -0.69 -35.83 -29.32
C GLN A 271 -0.26 -34.37 -29.24
N LYS A 272 -1.23 -33.44 -29.23
CA LYS A 272 -0.94 -32.01 -29.02
C LYS A 272 -0.39 -31.79 -27.61
N MET A 273 0.56 -30.86 -27.48
CA MET A 273 1.14 -30.50 -26.19
C MET A 273 0.20 -29.60 -25.39
N THR A 274 0.16 -29.80 -24.07
CA THR A 274 -0.47 -28.85 -23.15
C THR A 274 0.60 -27.93 -22.57
N GLY A 275 0.30 -26.65 -22.36
CA GLY A 275 1.28 -25.70 -21.86
C GLY A 275 1.72 -25.93 -20.40
N ARG A 276 1.07 -26.82 -19.64
CA ARG A 276 1.29 -26.96 -18.20
C ARG A 276 2.34 -28.03 -17.89
N ILE A 277 3.41 -27.65 -17.21
CA ILE A 277 4.46 -28.55 -16.74
C ILE A 277 4.15 -29.03 -15.31
N ASN A 278 4.46 -30.29 -15.02
CA ASN A 278 4.31 -30.91 -13.71
C ASN A 278 5.68 -31.16 -13.05
N ALA A 279 5.69 -31.53 -11.77
CA ALA A 279 6.93 -31.81 -11.03
C ALA A 279 7.66 -33.09 -11.47
N GLN A 280 7.05 -33.90 -12.35
CA GLN A 280 7.59 -35.16 -12.89
C GLN A 280 8.13 -34.99 -14.30
N THR A 281 8.29 -33.73 -14.71
CA THR A 281 8.79 -33.35 -16.01
C THR A 281 10.23 -32.88 -15.89
N ILE A 282 11.12 -33.50 -16.67
CA ILE A 282 12.53 -33.15 -16.82
C ILE A 282 12.68 -32.27 -18.06
N LEU A 283 13.48 -31.21 -17.94
CA LEU A 283 13.84 -30.35 -19.07
C LEU A 283 15.10 -30.90 -19.73
N LEU A 284 14.95 -31.46 -20.94
CA LEU A 284 16.03 -32.14 -21.65
C LEU A 284 16.99 -31.18 -22.36
N GLY A 285 16.43 -30.14 -22.98
CA GLY A 285 17.12 -29.33 -23.99
C GLY A 285 16.39 -28.02 -24.23
N VAL A 286 17.12 -26.92 -24.32
CA VAL A 286 16.59 -25.61 -24.72
C VAL A 286 17.41 -25.12 -25.92
N PHE A 287 16.75 -24.72 -27.00
CA PHE A 287 17.39 -24.28 -28.25
C PHE A 287 16.78 -22.99 -28.82
#